data_AF-X1ESE6-F1
#
_entry.id   AF-X1ESE6-F1
#
_cell.length_a   1.000
_cell.length_b   1.000
_cell.length_c   1.000
_cell.angle_alpha   90.00
_cell.angle_beta   90.00
_cell.angle_gamma   90.00
#
_symmetry.space_group_name_H-M   'P 1'
#
loop_
_entity.id
_entity.type
_entity.pdbx_description
1 polymer ?
#
loop_
_entity_poly.entity_id
_entity_poly.type
_entity_poly.pdbx_seq_one_letter_code
_entity_poly.pdbx_strand_id
1 'polypeptide(L)'
;MSLFPRRIDTWISGTSRKIIEKKEGHLLLSDEYFSIIDLPGAYSLTAHSEEEIITRQYVVEEKPDLVCVIVDATRLERTSYIALQALELTDNIALIVNMMDLAEKENIQIDRHKLEKQCDAQWYGQNL
;
A
#
# COMPACT_ATOMS: atom_id res chain seq x y z
N MET A 1 25.02 3.82 -14.72
CA MET A 1 24.93 2.55 -13.98
C MET A 1 24.68 2.92 -12.53
N SER A 2 23.40 3.04 -12.14
CA SER A 2 22.99 3.41 -10.78
C SER A 2 23.07 2.16 -9.91
N LEU A 3 23.95 2.16 -8.91
CA LEU A 3 24.21 1.05 -7.98
C LEU A 3 23.29 1.08 -6.75
N PHE A 4 22.18 1.82 -6.81
CA PHE A 4 21.22 1.83 -5.71
C PHE A 4 20.23 0.67 -5.88
N PRO A 5 20.05 -0.19 -4.86
CA PRO A 5 18.99 -1.19 -4.90
C PRO A 5 17.65 -0.48 -5.08
N ARG A 6 16.83 -0.96 -6.03
CA ARG A 6 15.46 -0.47 -6.21
C ARG A 6 14.63 -1.02 -5.04
N ARG A 7 14.17 -0.12 -4.20
CA ARG A 7 13.54 -0.38 -2.91
C ARG A 7 12.02 -0.31 -3.05
N ILE A 8 11.35 -1.46 -3.15
CA ILE A 8 9.87 -1.55 -3.10
C ILE A 8 9.46 -1.57 -1.63
N ASP A 9 9.41 -0.42 -0.96
CA ASP A 9 8.84 -0.37 0.39
C ASP A 9 7.37 -0.03 0.32
N THR A 10 6.51 -0.98 0.70
CA THR A 10 5.49 -0.81 1.74
C THR A 10 4.38 -1.83 1.54
N TRP A 11 3.99 -2.50 2.62
CA TRP A 11 2.70 -3.16 2.77
C TRP A 11 1.92 -2.36 3.83
N ILE A 12 0.78 -1.75 3.49
CA ILE A 12 -0.13 -1.16 4.50
C ILE A 12 -1.27 -2.16 4.72
N SER A 13 -1.12 -3.07 5.69
CA SER A 13 -2.25 -3.90 6.14
C SER A 13 -2.81 -3.33 7.44
N GLY A 14 -4.10 -2.98 7.43
CA GLY A 14 -4.80 -2.55 8.64
C GLY A 14 -5.00 -3.73 9.59
N THR A 15 -4.03 -4.01 10.46
CA THR A 15 -4.27 -4.84 11.65
C THR A 15 -3.64 -4.19 12.87
N SER A 16 -4.46 -3.92 13.89
CA SER A 16 -3.97 -3.42 15.17
C SER A 16 -3.22 -4.53 15.90
N ARG A 17 -1.88 -4.53 15.85
CA ARG A 17 -1.08 -5.24 16.84
C ARG A 17 0.12 -4.40 17.25
N LYS A 18 0.05 -3.98 18.50
CA LYS A 18 1.10 -3.37 19.31
C LYS A 18 2.36 -4.25 19.31
N ILE A 19 3.35 -3.84 18.52
CA ILE A 19 4.81 -3.93 18.63
C ILE A 19 5.32 -3.44 17.25
N ILE A 20 6.00 -2.30 17.20
CA ILE A 20 6.61 -1.77 15.95
C ILE A 20 7.89 -2.57 15.69
N GLU A 21 7.74 -3.83 15.30
CA GLU A 21 8.82 -4.59 14.69
C GLU A 21 8.87 -4.18 13.22
N LYS A 22 9.95 -3.50 12.80
CA LYS A 22 10.23 -3.29 11.39
C LYS A 22 10.48 -4.66 10.77
N LYS A 23 9.48 -5.22 10.09
CA LYS A 23 9.64 -6.44 9.31
C LYS A 23 10.18 -6.05 7.95
N GLU A 24 11.43 -6.40 7.72
CA GLU A 24 12.12 -6.20 6.46
C GLU A 24 12.36 -7.57 5.81
N GLY A 25 11.97 -7.69 4.55
CA GLY A 25 12.24 -8.83 3.69
C GLY A 25 13.07 -8.38 2.50
N HIS A 26 13.89 -9.28 1.96
CA HIS A 26 14.65 -9.01 0.76
C HIS A 26 14.33 -10.06 -0.30
N LEU A 27 14.22 -9.65 -1.55
CA LEU A 27 14.07 -10.55 -2.68
C LEU A 27 15.04 -10.17 -3.81
N LEU A 28 15.45 -11.18 -4.57
CA LEU A 28 16.21 -11.03 -5.80
C LEU A 28 15.31 -11.50 -6.93
N LEU A 29 14.95 -10.61 -7.84
CA LEU A 29 14.13 -10.91 -9.01
C LEU A 29 14.82 -10.36 -10.25
N SER A 30 15.07 -11.21 -11.24
CA SER A 30 15.70 -10.81 -12.51
C SER A 30 17.00 -10.02 -12.33
N ASP A 31 17.86 -10.48 -11.40
CA ASP A 31 19.12 -9.84 -10.99
C ASP A 31 18.98 -8.45 -10.34
N GLU A 32 17.76 -8.01 -10.00
CA GLU A 32 17.49 -6.81 -9.20
C GLU A 32 17.16 -7.18 -7.75
N TYR A 33 17.79 -6.48 -6.80
CA TYR A 33 17.53 -6.62 -5.38
C TYR A 33 16.44 -5.65 -4.94
N PHE A 34 15.43 -6.17 -4.26
CA PHE A 34 14.39 -5.37 -3.63
C PHE A 34 14.38 -5.60 -2.12
N SER A 35 14.25 -4.51 -1.37
CA SER A 35 13.83 -4.55 0.04
C SER A 35 12.33 -4.29 0.10
N ILE A 36 11.63 -5.05 0.93
CA ILE A 36 10.23 -4.88 1.27
C ILE A 36 10.17 -4.59 2.76
N ILE A 37 9.54 -3.47 3.11
CA ILE A 37 9.37 -3.06 4.49
C ILE A 37 7.87 -3.00 4.81
N ASP A 38 7.46 -3.70 5.86
CA ASP A 38 6.12 -3.61 6.41
C ASP A 38 6.03 -2.36 7.29
N LEU A 39 5.08 -1.47 6.97
CA LEU A 39 4.82 -0.28 7.78
C LEU A 39 3.70 -0.58 8.78
N PRO A 40 3.69 0.08 9.94
CA PRO A 40 2.56 -0.03 10.86
C PRO A 40 1.23 0.22 10.15
N GLY A 41 0.21 -0.56 10.49
CA GLY A 41 -1.11 -0.41 9.89
C GLY A 41 -1.66 1.00 10.14
N ALA A 42 -1.92 1.74 9.06
CA ALA A 42 -2.52 3.06 9.11
C ALA A 42 -3.94 3.00 8.53
N TYR A 43 -4.91 3.60 9.21
CA TYR A 43 -6.24 3.86 8.66
C TYR A 43 -6.30 5.20 7.92
N SER A 44 -5.35 6.09 8.23
CA SER A 44 -5.13 7.37 7.56
C SER A 44 -3.66 7.78 7.65
N LEU A 45 -3.22 8.67 6.77
CA LEU A 45 -1.92 9.32 6.82
C LEU A 45 -2.02 10.76 7.32
N THR A 46 -3.09 11.10 8.06
CA THR A 46 -3.27 12.40 8.73
C THR A 46 -2.47 12.53 10.02
N ALA A 47 -1.77 11.46 10.45
CA ALA A 47 -0.84 11.44 11.57
C ALA A 47 -1.49 11.70 12.94
N HIS A 48 -2.64 11.08 13.20
CA HIS A 48 -3.37 11.21 14.47
C HIS A 48 -3.02 10.12 15.49
N SER A 49 -2.41 9.02 15.06
CA SER A 49 -1.82 7.99 15.93
C SER A 49 -0.31 7.89 15.73
N GLU A 50 0.39 7.29 16.71
CA GLU A 50 1.83 7.00 16.59
C GLU A 50 2.15 6.15 15.36
N GLU A 51 1.30 5.17 15.03
CA GLU A 51 1.45 4.30 13.85
C GLU A 51 1.34 5.10 12.55
N GLU A 52 0.39 6.03 12.48
CA GLU A 52 0.20 6.90 11.31
C GLU A 52 1.34 7.91 11.16
N ILE A 53 1.83 8.47 12.28
CA ILE A 53 2.98 9.38 12.29
C ILE A 53 4.22 8.67 11.73
N ILE A 54 4.52 7.47 12.23
CA ILE A 54 5.68 6.69 11.80
C ILE A 54 5.57 6.35 10.31
N THR A 55 4.40 5.88 9.87
CA THR A 55 4.17 5.49 8.47
C THR A 55 4.32 6.69 7.53
N ARG A 56 3.70 7.83 7.88
CA ARG A 56 3.82 9.07 7.09
C ARG A 56 5.26 9.57 7.05
N GLN A 57 5.93 9.62 8.18
CA GLN A 57 7.32 10.09 8.28
C GLN A 57 8.25 9.21 7.44
N TYR A 58 8.07 7.89 7.51
CA TYR A 58 8.81 6.93 6.70
C TYR A 58 8.67 7.23 5.19
N VAL A 59 7.44 7.35 4.68
CA VAL A 59 7.21 7.61 3.24
C VAL A 59 7.87 8.91 2.80
N VAL A 60 7.82 9.96 3.63
CA VAL A 60 8.38 11.29 3.32
C VAL A 60 9.92 11.30 3.39
N GLU A 61 10.51 10.66 4.39
CA GLU A 61 11.95 10.71 4.67
C GLU A 61 12.74 9.67 3.88
N GLU A 62 12.26 8.42 3.86
CA GLU A 62 12.94 7.30 3.21
C GLU A 62 12.70 7.24 1.70
N LYS A 63 11.64 7.92 1.22
CA LYS A 63 11.28 8.06 -0.20
C LYS A 63 11.38 6.73 -0.96
N PRO A 64 10.54 5.76 -0.61
CA PRO A 64 10.58 4.44 -1.23
C PRO A 64 10.29 4.53 -2.73
N ASP A 65 10.86 3.61 -3.51
CA ASP A 65 10.66 3.62 -4.96
C ASP A 65 9.21 3.28 -5.32
N LEU A 66 8.49 2.51 -4.50
CA LEU A 66 7.08 2.16 -4.71
C LEU A 66 6.37 1.93 -3.38
N VAL A 67 5.24 2.60 -3.14
CA VAL A 67 4.37 2.38 -1.98
C VAL A 67 3.16 1.52 -2.38
N CYS A 68 2.99 0.34 -1.77
CA CYS A 68 1.79 -0.45 -1.99
C CYS A 68 0.72 -0.16 -0.93
N VAL A 69 -0.45 0.27 -1.39
CA VAL A 69 -1.61 0.56 -0.55
C VAL A 69 -2.62 -0.56 -0.69
N ILE A 70 -2.92 -1.26 0.41
CA ILE A 70 -3.90 -2.35 0.41
C ILE A 70 -5.26 -1.82 0.83
N VAL A 71 -6.28 -2.12 0.05
CA VAL A 71 -7.66 -1.70 0.29
C VAL A 71 -8.61 -2.89 0.24
N ASP A 72 -9.69 -2.82 1.02
CA ASP A 72 -10.72 -3.86 1.09
C ASP A 72 -11.78 -3.65 0.00
N ALA A 73 -11.95 -4.64 -0.88
CA ALA A 73 -12.95 -4.71 -1.95
C ALA A 73 -14.38 -4.46 -1.47
N THR A 74 -14.75 -4.97 -0.29
CA THR A 74 -16.11 -4.83 0.27
C THR A 74 -16.39 -3.43 0.79
N ARG A 75 -15.34 -2.63 1.01
CA ARG A 75 -15.41 -1.29 1.63
C ARG A 75 -14.59 -0.25 0.88
N LEU A 76 -14.44 -0.41 -0.44
CA LEU A 76 -13.52 0.36 -1.27
C LEU A 76 -13.64 1.88 -1.13
N GLU A 77 -14.85 2.44 -1.06
CA GLU A 77 -15.05 3.89 -0.92
C GLU A 77 -14.37 4.44 0.33
N ARG A 78 -14.41 3.70 1.44
CA ARG A 78 -13.80 4.10 2.71
C ARG A 78 -12.33 3.77 2.76
N THR A 79 -11.93 2.60 2.26
CA THR A 79 -10.55 2.11 2.39
C THR A 79 -9.61 2.74 1.36
N SER A 80 -10.12 3.18 0.20
CA SER A 80 -9.32 3.90 -0.81
C SER A 80 -8.91 5.32 -0.41
N TYR A 81 -9.50 5.90 0.64
CA TYR A 81 -9.13 7.25 1.08
C TYR A 81 -7.65 7.37 1.47
N ILE A 82 -7.07 6.31 2.04
CA ILE A 82 -5.64 6.29 2.37
C ILE A 82 -4.75 6.30 1.12
N ALA A 83 -5.22 5.75 -0.01
CA ALA A 83 -4.49 5.80 -1.28
C ALA A 83 -4.40 7.24 -1.81
N LEU A 84 -5.48 8.02 -1.66
CA LEU A 84 -5.46 9.45 -2.01
C LEU A 84 -4.45 10.22 -1.16
N GLN A 85 -4.37 9.94 0.13
CA GLN A 85 -3.38 10.56 1.00
C GLN A 85 -1.95 10.11 0.68
N ALA A 86 -1.76 8.86 0.25
CA ALA A 86 -0.45 8.39 -0.18
C ALA A 86 0.02 9.11 -1.46
N LEU A 87 -0.90 9.38 -2.40
CA LEU A 87 -0.63 10.19 -3.60
C LEU A 87 -0.19 11.62 -3.29
N GLU A 88 -0.60 12.18 -2.15
CA GLU A 88 -0.12 13.51 -1.71
C GLU A 88 1.33 13.47 -1.22
N LEU A 89 1.86 12.29 -0.88
CA LEU A 89 3.22 12.09 -0.36
C LEU A 89 4.20 11.56 -1.41
N THR A 90 3.71 10.79 -2.38
CA THR A 90 4.52 10.20 -3.46
C THR A 90 3.69 9.93 -4.71
N ASP A 91 4.31 10.09 -5.88
CA ASP A 91 3.67 9.83 -7.17
C ASP A 91 3.73 8.34 -7.57
N ASN A 92 4.47 7.50 -6.85
CA ASN A 92 4.65 6.09 -7.21
C ASN A 92 3.97 5.16 -6.21
N ILE A 93 2.69 4.87 -6.47
CA ILE A 93 1.88 3.97 -5.65
C ILE A 93 1.33 2.79 -6.46
N ALA A 94 1.18 1.64 -5.81
CA ALA A 94 0.45 0.49 -6.31
C ALA A 94 -0.79 0.24 -5.43
N LEU A 95 -1.97 0.17 -6.03
CA LEU A 95 -3.19 -0.14 -5.30
C LEU A 95 -3.46 -1.65 -5.34
N ILE A 96 -3.44 -2.27 -4.17
CA ILE A 96 -3.70 -3.70 -4.01
C ILE A 96 -5.10 -3.85 -3.42
N VAL A 97 -6.01 -4.49 -4.16
CA VAL A 97 -7.36 -4.70 -3.68
C VAL A 97 -7.52 -6.12 -3.18
N ASN A 98 -7.85 -6.23 -1.89
CA ASN A 98 -8.01 -7.47 -1.15
C ASN A 98 -9.50 -7.81 -0.96
N MET A 99 -9.82 -9.06 -0.59
CA MET A 99 -11.19 -9.56 -0.35
C MET A 99 -12.11 -9.54 -1.59
N MET A 100 -11.54 -9.70 -2.78
CA MET A 100 -12.30 -9.76 -4.03
C MET A 100 -13.33 -10.92 -4.04
N ASP A 101 -13.00 -12.06 -3.44
CA ASP A 101 -13.89 -13.21 -3.32
C ASP A 101 -15.14 -12.93 -2.47
N LEU A 102 -14.98 -12.13 -1.40
CA LEU A 102 -16.08 -11.73 -0.54
C LEU A 102 -16.95 -10.69 -1.23
N ALA A 103 -16.33 -9.72 -1.93
CA ALA A 103 -17.05 -8.75 -2.74
C ALA A 103 -17.92 -9.45 -3.81
N GLU A 104 -17.42 -10.49 -4.47
CA GLU A 104 -18.20 -11.30 -5.40
C GLU A 104 -19.40 -11.98 -4.72
N LYS A 105 -19.20 -12.61 -3.54
CA LYS A 105 -20.28 -13.24 -2.77
C LYS A 105 -21.37 -12.25 -2.35
N GLU A 106 -20.98 -11.01 -2.06
CA GLU A 106 -21.89 -9.92 -1.68
C GLU A 106 -22.50 -9.18 -2.90
N ASN A 107 -22.21 -9.63 -4.13
CA ASN A 107 -22.62 -8.97 -5.38
C ASN A 107 -22.12 -7.53 -5.53
N ILE A 108 -20.99 -7.20 -4.90
CA ILE A 108 -20.33 -5.90 -5.04
C ILE A 108 -19.56 -5.90 -6.36
N GLN A 109 -19.98 -5.05 -7.29
CA GLN A 109 -19.33 -4.88 -8.58
C GLN A 109 -18.25 -3.81 -8.48
N ILE A 110 -17.01 -4.19 -8.74
CA ILE A 110 -15.85 -3.29 -8.68
C ILE A 110 -15.43 -2.94 -10.10
N ASP A 111 -15.60 -1.66 -10.46
CA ASP A 111 -15.11 -1.14 -11.73
C ASP A 111 -13.62 -0.81 -11.61
N ARG A 112 -12.79 -1.77 -12.05
CA ARG A 112 -11.34 -1.64 -12.07
C ARG A 112 -10.88 -0.40 -12.84
N HIS A 113 -11.46 -0.13 -14.01
CA HIS A 113 -11.04 0.99 -14.84
C HIS A 113 -11.32 2.33 -14.17
N LYS A 114 -12.44 2.42 -13.45
CA LYS A 114 -12.76 3.61 -12.66
C LYS A 114 -11.76 3.82 -11.52
N LEU A 115 -11.37 2.75 -10.82
CA LEU A 115 -10.42 2.81 -9.71
C LEU A 115 -9.00 3.17 -10.16
N GLU A 116 -8.48 2.54 -11.22
CA GLU A 116 -7.17 2.89 -11.80
C GLU A 116 -7.11 4.37 -12.19
N LYS A 117 -8.20 4.90 -12.79
CA LYS A 117 -8.28 6.30 -13.18
C LYS A 117 -8.35 7.27 -11.99
N GLN A 118 -8.95 6.87 -10.88
CA GLN A 118 -9.11 7.73 -9.70
C GLN A 118 -7.83 7.81 -8.86
N CYS A 119 -7.05 6.73 -8.84
CA CYS A 119 -5.88 6.62 -7.99
C CYS A 119 -4.55 6.84 -8.74
N ASP A 120 -4.57 7.09 -10.05
CA ASP A 120 -3.37 7.14 -10.93
C ASP A 120 -2.37 6.00 -10.62
N ALA A 121 -2.92 4.84 -10.27
CA ALA A 121 -2.20 3.72 -9.68
C ALA A 121 -2.43 2.48 -10.52
N GLN A 122 -1.40 1.65 -10.65
CA GLN A 122 -1.55 0.33 -11.25
C GLN A 122 -2.31 -0.61 -10.30
N TRP A 123 -3.33 -1.30 -10.84
CA TRP A 123 -4.11 -2.30 -10.12
C TRP A 123 -3.39 -3.64 -10.06
N TYR A 124 -3.29 -4.20 -8.85
CA TYR A 124 -2.86 -5.57 -8.61
C TYR A 124 -3.88 -6.29 -7.71
N GLY A 125 -5.00 -6.72 -8.28
CA GLY A 125 -5.97 -7.58 -7.60
C GLY A 125 -5.50 -9.03 -7.62
N GLN A 126 -5.47 -9.68 -6.45
CA GLN A 126 -5.26 -11.12 -6.36
C GLN A 126 -6.62 -11.82 -6.20
N ASN A 127 -6.89 -12.80 -7.06
CA ASN A 127 -7.82 -13.87 -6.75
C ASN A 127 -7.05 -14.89 -5.89
N LEU A 128 -7.24 -14.87 -4.58
CA LEU A 128 -6.80 -15.95 -3.69
C LEU A 128 -7.95 -16.90 -3.43
#